data_AF-A0AAD8A1S6-F1
#
_entry.id   AF-A0AAD8A1S6-F1
#
_cell.length_a   1.000
_cell.length_b   1.000
_cell.length_c   1.000
_cell.angle_alpha   90.00
_cell.angle_beta   90.00
_cell.angle_gamma   90.00
#
_symmetry.space_group_name_H-M   'P 1'
#
loop_
_entity.id
_entity.type
_entity.pdbx_description
1 polymer ?
#
loop_
_entity_poly.entity_id
_entity_poly.type
_entity_poly.pdbx_seq_one_letter_code
_entity_poly.pdbx_strand_id
1 'polypeptide(L)'
;IRNTEYDRYIKKYAMMKRDLDIKGQLETLTSRLSGRIRNVTCVMQELGYLDENLEPNFEKIAERINRLPIGEELKKDMVDGVQFCKQFAQCVPETRKDKFQLSRELVKPMFFFRCYRPHKKLEACIMKDVRERYTPGDDMSTPDEDNIGGGELRSLSWSRSKPDYDDMATAVYEFLYGGENSDLENIM
;
A
#
# COMPACT_ATOMS: atom_id res chain seq x y z
N ILE A 1 -44.78 -46.34 -20.99
CA ILE A 1 -44.22 -45.20 -21.77
C ILE A 1 -43.57 -44.26 -20.75
N ARG A 2 -42.24 -44.30 -20.61
CA ARG A 2 -41.52 -43.39 -19.71
C ARG A 2 -41.49 -42.02 -20.38
N ASN A 3 -42.09 -41.02 -19.74
CA ASN A 3 -42.19 -39.65 -20.26
C ASN A 3 -40.81 -38.99 -20.30
N THR A 4 -40.10 -39.20 -21.41
CA THR A 4 -38.75 -38.68 -21.68
C THR A 4 -38.68 -37.15 -21.64
N GLU A 5 -39.81 -36.48 -21.83
CA GLU A 5 -39.94 -35.03 -21.77
C GLU A 5 -39.91 -34.49 -20.33
N TYR A 6 -40.49 -35.25 -19.38
CA TYR A 6 -40.49 -34.89 -17.95
C TYR A 6 -39.09 -35.04 -17.35
N ASP A 7 -38.37 -36.11 -17.71
CA ASP A 7 -36.97 -36.31 -17.31
C ASP A 7 -36.04 -35.24 -17.88
N ARG A 8 -36.31 -34.75 -19.10
CA ARG A 8 -35.55 -33.66 -19.72
C ARG A 8 -35.80 -32.33 -19.00
N TYR A 9 -37.03 -32.08 -18.56
CA TYR A 9 -37.40 -30.89 -17.80
C TYR A 9 -36.75 -30.89 -16.41
N ILE A 10 -36.79 -32.02 -15.70
CA ILE A 10 -36.13 -32.17 -14.39
C ILE A 10 -34.61 -32.01 -14.51
N LYS A 11 -33.98 -32.59 -15.53
CA LYS A 11 -32.54 -32.40 -15.78
C LYS A 11 -32.19 -30.94 -16.05
N LYS A 12 -32.99 -30.23 -16.85
CA LYS A 12 -32.80 -28.80 -17.12
C LYS A 12 -32.94 -27.95 -15.85
N TYR A 13 -33.96 -28.24 -15.03
CA TYR A 13 -34.17 -27.56 -13.74
C TYR A 13 -33.05 -27.83 -12.74
N ALA A 14 -32.55 -29.07 -12.68
CA ALA A 14 -31.42 -29.45 -11.81
C ALA A 14 -30.08 -28.85 -12.28
N MET A 15 -29.91 -28.62 -13.58
CA MET A 15 -28.73 -27.94 -14.14
C MET A 15 -28.79 -26.43 -13.85
N MET A 16 -29.95 -25.79 -14.01
CA MET A 16 -30.20 -24.40 -13.58
C MET A 16 -30.08 -24.21 -12.06
N LYS A 17 -30.43 -25.23 -11.26
CA LYS A 17 -30.28 -25.21 -9.80
C LYS A 17 -28.81 -25.27 -9.36
N ARG A 18 -27.89 -25.77 -10.21
CA ARG A 18 -26.44 -25.72 -9.96
C ARG A 18 -25.85 -24.32 -10.22
N ASP A 19 -26.46 -23.50 -11.07
CA ASP A 19 -26.10 -22.07 -11.21
C ASP A 19 -26.58 -21.19 -10.05
N LEU A 20 -27.54 -21.66 -9.25
CA LEU A 20 -28.04 -20.98 -8.04
C LEU A 20 -27.10 -21.10 -6.82
N ASP A 21 -25.96 -21.79 -6.93
CA ASP A 21 -24.98 -21.97 -5.85
C ASP A 21 -23.96 -20.81 -5.75
N ILE A 22 -23.97 -19.85 -6.69
CA ILE A 22 -23.09 -18.66 -6.65
C ILE A 22 -23.26 -17.90 -5.32
N LYS A 23 -24.49 -17.84 -4.80
CA LYS A 23 -24.78 -17.17 -3.52
C LYS A 23 -24.22 -17.94 -2.33
N GLY A 24 -24.30 -19.27 -2.33
CA GLY A 24 -23.72 -20.12 -1.28
C GLY A 24 -22.18 -20.10 -1.29
N GLN A 25 -21.59 -20.06 -2.48
CA GLN A 25 -20.14 -19.87 -2.65
C GLN A 25 -19.69 -18.48 -2.17
N LEU A 26 -20.46 -17.42 -2.45
CA LEU A 26 -20.18 -16.06 -1.97
C LEU A 26 -20.26 -15.96 -0.44
N GLU A 27 -21.26 -16.61 0.19
CA GLU A 27 -21.39 -16.67 1.65
C GLU A 27 -20.24 -17.46 2.30
N THR A 28 -19.79 -18.54 1.65
CA THR A 28 -18.63 -19.34 2.10
C THR A 28 -17.30 -18.57 1.95
N LEU A 29 -17.13 -17.81 0.87
CA LEU A 29 -15.97 -16.92 0.68
C LEU A 29 -15.98 -15.77 1.69
N THR A 30 -17.14 -15.15 1.90
CA THR A 30 -17.31 -14.05 2.86
C THR A 30 -17.01 -14.50 4.29
N SER A 31 -17.47 -15.68 4.71
CA SER A 31 -17.22 -16.19 6.06
C SER A 31 -15.73 -16.49 6.30
N ARG A 32 -15.04 -17.06 5.30
CA ARG A 32 -13.58 -17.27 5.35
C ARG A 32 -12.81 -15.95 5.41
N LEU A 33 -13.22 -14.96 4.64
CA LEU A 33 -12.63 -13.62 4.65
C LEU A 33 -12.89 -12.91 5.99
N SER A 34 -14.09 -13.00 6.54
CA SER A 34 -14.44 -12.41 7.84
C SER A 34 -13.55 -12.95 8.96
N GLY A 35 -13.29 -14.27 8.98
CA GLY A 35 -12.39 -14.87 9.98
C GLY A 35 -10.96 -14.35 9.88
N ARG A 36 -10.41 -14.24 8.66
CA ARG A 36 -9.06 -13.68 8.44
C ARG A 36 -8.97 -12.20 8.79
N ILE A 37 -9.99 -11.43 8.41
CA ILE A 37 -10.07 -10.00 8.70
C ILE A 37 -10.06 -9.76 10.20
N ARG A 38 -10.85 -10.50 10.99
CA ARG A 38 -10.86 -10.40 12.46
C ARG A 38 -9.49 -10.65 13.08
N ASN A 39 -8.75 -11.63 12.56
CA ASN A 39 -7.39 -11.90 13.03
C ASN A 39 -6.44 -10.74 12.71
N VAL A 40 -6.53 -10.17 11.51
CA VAL A 40 -5.69 -9.04 11.10
C VAL A 40 -6.04 -7.78 11.88
N THR A 41 -7.32 -7.45 12.04
CA THR A 41 -7.76 -6.26 12.79
C THR A 41 -7.36 -6.35 14.26
N CYS A 42 -7.46 -7.54 14.88
CA CYS A 42 -6.96 -7.78 16.23
C CYS A 42 -5.45 -7.49 16.34
N VAL A 43 -4.63 -8.04 15.44
CA VAL A 43 -3.18 -7.75 15.42
C VAL A 43 -2.91 -6.25 15.23
N MET A 44 -3.68 -5.58 14.38
CA MET A 44 -3.52 -4.13 14.18
C MET A 44 -3.92 -3.30 15.39
N GLN A 45 -4.92 -3.73 16.18
CA GLN A 45 -5.29 -3.11 17.45
C GLN A 45 -4.23 -3.33 18.53
N GLU A 46 -3.73 -4.58 18.67
CA GLU A 46 -2.65 -4.92 19.61
C GLU A 46 -1.35 -4.13 19.33
N LEU A 47 -1.02 -3.93 18.05
CA LEU A 47 0.11 -3.10 17.64
C LEU A 47 -0.14 -1.59 17.79
N GLY A 48 -1.36 -1.18 18.15
CA GLY A 48 -1.77 0.20 18.30
C GLY A 48 -1.92 0.98 16.99
N TYR A 49 -2.05 0.28 15.85
CA TYR A 49 -2.32 0.90 14.55
C TYR A 49 -3.79 1.26 14.37
N LEU A 50 -4.69 0.49 14.99
CA LEU A 50 -6.13 0.75 15.05
C LEU A 50 -6.56 0.99 16.50
N ASP A 51 -7.64 1.74 16.68
CA ASP A 51 -8.33 1.91 17.95
C ASP A 51 -9.50 0.93 18.12
N GLU A 52 -10.27 1.10 19.21
CA GLU A 52 -11.45 0.27 19.52
C GLU A 52 -12.57 0.41 18.47
N ASN A 53 -12.61 1.53 17.75
CA ASN A 53 -13.57 1.82 16.69
C ASN A 53 -13.09 1.34 15.30
N LEU A 54 -11.98 0.59 15.25
CA LEU A 54 -11.31 0.17 14.03
C LEU A 54 -10.83 1.35 13.17
N GLU A 55 -10.60 2.53 13.76
CA GLU A 55 -10.03 3.68 13.06
C GLU A 55 -8.50 3.75 13.25
N PRO A 56 -7.74 4.30 12.28
CA PRO A 56 -6.29 4.44 12.42
C PRO A 56 -5.91 5.36 13.59
N ASN A 57 -5.05 4.87 14.48
CA ASN A 57 -4.54 5.69 15.58
C ASN A 57 -3.34 6.54 15.11
N PHE A 58 -3.63 7.71 14.55
CA PHE A 58 -2.62 8.61 13.99
C PHE A 58 -1.57 9.06 15.01
N GLU A 59 -1.96 9.24 16.27
CA GLU A 59 -1.08 9.69 17.35
C GLU A 59 -0.05 8.62 17.71
N LYS A 60 -0.49 7.38 17.94
CA LYS A 60 0.41 6.24 18.19
C LYS A 60 1.33 5.97 17.01
N ILE A 61 0.84 6.15 15.79
CA ILE A 61 1.65 6.01 14.57
C ILE A 61 2.75 7.08 14.55
N ALA A 62 2.41 8.35 14.75
CA ALA A 62 3.37 9.45 14.81
C ALA A 62 4.39 9.28 15.95
N GLU A 63 3.93 8.87 17.13
CA GLU A 63 4.79 8.58 18.27
C GLU A 63 5.78 7.45 17.95
N ARG A 64 5.32 6.37 17.32
CA ARG A 64 6.17 5.27 16.91
C ARG A 64 7.23 5.70 15.89
N ILE A 65 6.88 6.61 14.97
CA ILE A 65 7.85 7.20 14.02
C ILE A 65 8.91 8.01 14.79
N ASN A 66 8.51 8.83 15.75
CA ASN A 66 9.43 9.65 16.54
C ASN A 66 10.41 8.83 17.39
N ARG A 67 10.00 7.62 17.80
CA ARG A 67 10.85 6.66 18.53
C ARG A 67 11.84 5.89 17.64
N LEU A 68 11.75 6.00 16.31
CA LEU A 68 12.69 5.33 15.42
C LEU A 68 14.09 5.99 15.49
N PRO A 69 15.18 5.21 15.46
CA PRO A 69 16.55 5.72 15.45
C PRO A 69 16.94 6.17 14.03
N ILE A 70 16.24 7.17 13.50
CA ILE A 70 16.44 7.75 12.16
C ILE A 70 16.65 9.26 12.28
N GLY A 71 17.18 9.90 11.22
CA GLY A 71 17.38 11.35 11.19
C GLY A 71 16.08 12.14 11.38
N GLU A 72 16.17 13.28 12.06
CA GLU A 72 15.00 14.14 12.38
C GLU A 72 14.25 14.62 11.13
N GLU A 73 14.96 14.84 10.03
CA GLU A 73 14.35 15.23 8.76
C GLU A 73 13.47 14.11 8.19
N LEU A 74 13.95 12.85 8.21
CA LEU A 74 13.14 11.71 7.79
C LEU A 74 11.94 11.48 8.72
N LYS A 75 12.09 11.70 10.04
CA LYS A 75 10.96 11.62 10.97
C LYS A 75 9.87 12.61 10.58
N LYS A 76 10.26 13.86 10.29
CA LYS A 76 9.34 14.91 9.85
C LYS A 76 8.60 14.50 8.57
N ASP A 77 9.32 14.08 7.53
CA ASP A 77 8.72 13.65 6.26
C ASP A 77 7.73 12.48 6.46
N MET A 78 8.08 11.52 7.32
CA MET A 78 7.22 10.39 7.65
C MET A 78 5.97 10.81 8.44
N VAL A 79 6.07 11.77 9.36
CA VAL A 79 4.92 12.30 10.12
C VAL A 79 4.02 13.14 9.23
N ASP A 80 4.58 13.96 8.34
CA ASP A 80 3.84 14.74 7.35
C ASP A 80 3.05 13.80 6.42
N GLY A 81 3.64 12.68 6.02
CA GLY A 81 2.96 11.61 5.29
C GLY A 81 1.75 11.02 6.03
N VAL A 82 1.81 10.88 7.36
CA VAL A 82 0.66 10.43 8.17
C VAL A 82 -0.47 11.46 8.10
N GLN A 83 -0.17 12.75 8.24
CA GLN A 83 -1.18 13.81 8.18
C GLN A 83 -1.82 13.93 6.80
N PHE A 84 -1.02 13.83 5.73
CA PHE A 84 -1.53 13.81 4.37
C PHE A 84 -2.50 12.65 4.14
N CYS A 85 -2.11 11.43 4.52
CA CYS A 85 -2.95 10.25 4.32
C CYS A 85 -4.18 10.22 5.23
N LYS A 86 -4.12 10.89 6.40
CA LYS A 86 -5.30 11.12 7.25
C LYS A 86 -6.34 11.94 6.52
N GLN A 87 -5.95 13.07 5.93
CA GLN A 87 -6.86 13.93 5.16
C GLN A 87 -7.40 13.20 3.93
N PHE A 88 -6.55 12.43 3.24
CA PHE A 88 -6.97 11.60 2.11
C PHE A 88 -8.05 10.58 2.50
N ALA A 89 -7.88 9.88 3.62
CA ALA A 89 -8.84 8.88 4.09
C ALA A 89 -10.19 9.51 4.52
N GLN A 90 -10.20 10.78 4.95
CA GLN A 90 -11.43 11.51 5.30
C GLN A 90 -12.30 11.84 4.08
N CYS A 91 -11.71 11.91 2.88
CA CYS A 91 -12.44 12.18 1.64
C CYS A 91 -13.14 10.95 1.05
N VAL A 92 -12.96 9.76 1.66
CA VAL A 92 -13.54 8.52 1.15
C VAL A 92 -15.03 8.46 1.50
N PRO A 93 -15.94 8.41 0.51
CA PRO A 93 -17.38 8.41 0.77
C PRO A 93 -17.83 7.12 1.45
N GLU A 94 -18.58 7.25 2.54
CA GLU A 94 -19.14 6.13 3.34
C GLU A 94 -20.38 5.46 2.69
N THR A 95 -20.80 5.95 1.52
CA THR A 95 -22.14 5.73 0.97
C THR A 95 -22.33 4.46 0.14
N ARG A 96 -21.34 3.57 0.04
CA ARG A 96 -21.61 2.26 -0.59
C ARG A 96 -22.50 1.42 0.31
N LYS A 97 -23.73 1.18 -0.15
CA LYS A 97 -24.72 0.28 0.44
C LYS A 97 -24.35 -1.17 0.15
N ASP A 98 -23.13 -1.56 0.45
CA ASP A 98 -22.73 -2.95 0.32
C ASP A 98 -23.30 -3.71 1.53
N LYS A 99 -23.85 -4.90 1.30
CA LYS A 99 -24.57 -5.71 2.31
C LYS A 99 -23.69 -6.15 3.50
N PHE A 100 -22.42 -5.75 3.54
CA PHE A 100 -21.42 -6.19 4.49
C PHE A 100 -21.03 -5.03 5.42
N GLN A 101 -21.47 -5.08 6.67
CA GLN A 101 -21.15 -4.07 7.69
C GLN A 101 -19.63 -3.97 7.94
N LEU A 102 -18.92 -5.10 7.86
CA LEU A 102 -17.45 -5.18 7.97
C LEU A 102 -16.69 -4.38 6.90
N SER A 103 -17.26 -4.16 5.71
CA SER A 103 -16.56 -3.36 4.70
C SER A 103 -16.62 -1.87 5.04
N ARG A 104 -17.68 -1.39 5.70
CA ARG A 104 -17.84 0.04 5.99
C ARG A 104 -16.84 0.56 7.01
N GLU A 105 -16.63 -0.18 8.09
CA GLU A 105 -15.68 0.21 9.17
C GLU A 105 -14.22 0.14 8.70
N LEU A 106 -13.92 -0.79 7.78
CA LEU A 106 -12.54 -1.01 7.31
C LEU A 106 -12.15 -0.20 6.07
N VAL A 107 -13.10 0.46 5.41
CA VAL A 107 -12.83 1.29 4.23
C VAL A 107 -11.83 2.40 4.56
N LYS A 108 -12.11 3.25 5.56
CA LYS A 108 -11.22 4.36 5.93
C LYS A 108 -9.81 3.88 6.31
N PRO A 109 -9.65 2.88 7.20
CA PRO A 109 -8.34 2.30 7.48
C PRO A 109 -7.62 1.77 6.24
N MET A 110 -8.30 1.06 5.35
CA MET A 110 -7.68 0.53 4.13
C MET A 110 -7.12 1.64 3.25
N PHE A 111 -7.88 2.72 3.02
CA PHE A 111 -7.40 3.85 2.23
C PHE A 111 -6.25 4.59 2.90
N PHE A 112 -6.29 4.75 4.23
CA PHE A 112 -5.17 5.32 4.97
C PHE A 112 -3.88 4.50 4.79
N PHE A 113 -3.92 3.19 5.06
CA PHE A 113 -2.73 2.34 4.96
C PHE A 113 -2.25 2.17 3.52
N ARG A 114 -3.16 2.20 2.54
CA ARG A 114 -2.81 2.20 1.12
C ARG A 114 -2.18 3.50 0.67
N CYS A 115 -2.54 4.65 1.24
CA CYS A 115 -1.83 5.90 1.01
C CYS A 115 -0.45 5.89 1.71
N TYR A 116 -0.44 5.55 3.00
CA TYR A 116 0.74 5.79 3.83
C TYR A 116 1.88 4.81 3.55
N ARG A 117 1.61 3.50 3.54
CA ARG A 117 2.65 2.48 3.52
C ARG A 117 3.41 2.40 2.17
N PRO A 118 2.74 2.30 1.01
CA PRO A 118 3.45 2.19 -0.27
C PRO A 118 3.83 3.54 -0.88
N HIS A 119 3.10 4.64 -0.62
CA HIS A 119 3.41 5.94 -1.22
C HIS A 119 4.21 6.81 -0.26
N LYS A 120 3.56 7.43 0.74
CA LYS A 120 4.21 8.49 1.52
C LYS A 120 5.41 8.02 2.33
N LYS A 121 5.36 6.81 2.89
CA LYS A 121 6.51 6.22 3.58
C LYS A 121 7.66 5.90 2.62
N LEU A 122 7.37 5.40 1.42
CA LEU A 122 8.39 5.09 0.43
C LEU A 122 9.01 6.37 -0.16
N GLU A 123 8.18 7.37 -0.45
CA GLU A 123 8.59 8.71 -0.89
C GLU A 123 9.56 9.33 0.10
N ALA A 124 9.24 9.31 1.40
CA ALA A 124 10.14 9.82 2.44
C ALA A 124 11.50 9.10 2.44
N CYS A 125 11.52 7.77 2.28
CA CYS A 125 12.77 7.01 2.19
C CYS A 125 13.56 7.34 0.93
N ILE A 126 12.91 7.46 -0.24
CA ILE A 126 13.60 7.80 -1.49
C ILE A 126 14.16 9.23 -1.41
N MET A 127 13.39 10.17 -0.86
CA MET A 127 13.85 11.56 -0.69
C MET A 127 15.04 11.66 0.27
N LYS A 128 15.11 10.83 1.32
CA LYS A 128 16.30 10.69 2.14
C LYS A 128 17.50 10.20 1.32
N ASP A 129 17.33 9.11 0.57
CA ASP A 129 18.41 8.55 -0.25
C ASP A 129 18.91 9.55 -1.30
N VAL A 130 18.00 10.35 -1.87
CA VAL A 130 18.33 11.45 -2.78
C VAL A 130 19.14 12.54 -2.07
N ARG A 131 18.70 13.00 -0.90
CA ARG A 131 19.45 14.01 -0.13
C ARG A 131 20.85 13.52 0.23
N GLU A 132 20.97 12.30 0.74
CA GLU A 132 22.26 11.71 1.15
C GLU A 132 23.24 11.53 -0.01
N ARG A 133 22.75 11.25 -1.23
CA ARG A 133 23.60 11.02 -2.41
C ARG A 133 23.89 12.28 -3.21
N TYR A 134 23.08 13.32 -3.07
CA TYR A 134 23.14 14.51 -3.93
C TYR A 134 23.29 15.83 -3.18
N THR A 135 23.59 15.84 -1.87
CA THR A 135 23.95 17.08 -1.16
C THR A 135 25.16 17.74 -1.85
N PRO A 136 25.00 18.94 -2.44
CA PRO A 136 26.08 19.63 -3.13
C PRO A 136 26.97 20.29 -2.07
N GLY A 137 27.88 19.52 -1.48
CA GLY A 137 28.73 20.01 -0.39
C GLY A 137 30.04 19.27 -0.18
N ASP A 138 30.11 17.97 -0.45
CA ASP A 138 31.28 17.16 -0.04
C ASP A 138 32.32 16.90 -1.15
N ASP A 139 32.18 17.51 -2.33
CA ASP A 139 33.15 17.42 -3.43
C ASP A 139 33.91 18.74 -3.69
N MET A 140 33.98 19.62 -2.69
CA MET A 140 34.91 20.77 -2.67
C MET A 140 36.11 20.51 -1.75
N SER A 141 36.67 19.30 -1.83
CA SER A 141 37.99 18.99 -1.27
C SER A 141 38.95 18.73 -2.43
N THR A 142 39.76 19.75 -2.72
CA THR A 142 41.12 19.73 -3.31
C THR A 142 41.57 18.48 -4.08
N PRO A 143 42.08 18.60 -5.33
CA PRO A 143 42.67 17.47 -6.03
C PRO A 143 44.06 17.21 -5.46
N ASP A 144 44.15 16.36 -4.44
CA ASP A 144 45.42 15.74 -4.07
C ASP A 144 45.53 14.39 -4.78
N GLU A 145 46.53 14.33 -5.66
CA GLU A 145 46.95 13.15 -6.38
C GLU A 145 47.36 12.02 -5.42
N ASP A 146 47.27 10.79 -5.95
CA ASP A 146 47.90 9.57 -5.45
C ASP A 146 47.29 8.88 -4.21
N ASN A 147 46.31 8.01 -4.43
CA ASN A 147 46.35 6.70 -3.75
C ASN A 147 45.60 5.58 -4.50
N ILE A 148 46.38 4.61 -4.97
CA ILE A 148 45.92 3.33 -5.52
C ILE A 148 45.61 2.40 -4.34
N GLY A 149 44.37 1.93 -4.22
CA GLY A 149 44.01 0.88 -3.25
C GLY A 149 42.63 0.30 -3.51
N GLY A 150 42.57 -0.98 -3.88
CA GLY A 150 41.44 -1.64 -4.52
C GLY A 150 40.24 -2.03 -3.65
N GLY A 151 39.20 -2.48 -4.35
CA GLY A 151 37.98 -3.07 -3.82
C GLY A 151 36.90 -3.13 -4.88
N GLU A 152 36.90 -4.20 -5.68
CA GLU A 152 35.93 -4.46 -6.73
C GLU A 152 34.46 -4.49 -6.24
N LEU A 153 33.57 -4.21 -7.20
CA LEU A 153 32.15 -4.55 -7.28
C LEU A 153 31.11 -3.51 -6.80
N ARG A 154 30.89 -2.48 -7.63
CA ARG A 154 29.60 -2.22 -8.32
C ARG A 154 29.70 -1.02 -9.26
N SER A 155 30.46 -1.22 -10.33
CA SER A 155 30.46 -0.35 -11.50
C SER A 155 29.24 -0.68 -12.37
N LEU A 156 28.06 -0.16 -11.99
CA LEU A 156 27.11 0.24 -13.03
C LEU A 156 27.54 1.65 -13.43
N SER A 157 28.31 1.67 -14.52
CA SER A 157 28.71 2.87 -15.23
C SER A 157 27.45 3.68 -15.61
N TRP A 158 27.08 4.65 -14.79
CA TRP A 158 26.34 5.82 -15.24
C TRP A 158 27.37 6.89 -15.58
N SER A 159 28.09 6.66 -16.67
CA SER A 159 29.02 7.63 -17.19
C SER A 159 28.23 8.77 -17.84
N ARG A 160 28.48 9.98 -17.32
CA ARG A 160 28.59 11.22 -18.10
C ARG A 160 27.27 11.92 -18.46
N SER A 161 26.55 12.39 -17.45
CA SER A 161 25.89 13.71 -17.34
C SER A 161 25.33 13.80 -15.93
N LYS A 162 25.59 14.88 -15.17
CA LYS A 162 24.90 15.10 -13.89
C LYS A 162 23.42 15.28 -14.22
N PRO A 163 22.51 14.35 -13.86
CA PRO A 163 21.08 14.60 -14.05
C PRO A 163 20.69 15.76 -13.13
N ASP A 164 19.88 16.67 -13.65
CA ASP A 164 19.36 17.78 -12.87
C ASP A 164 18.52 17.22 -11.71
N TYR A 165 18.53 17.88 -10.55
CA TYR A 165 17.83 17.40 -9.36
C TYR A 165 16.32 17.23 -9.65
N ASP A 166 15.80 18.12 -10.49
CA ASP A 166 14.42 18.13 -10.97
C ASP A 166 14.10 16.93 -11.88
N ASP A 167 15.07 16.47 -12.68
CA ASP A 167 14.89 15.34 -13.60
C ASP A 167 14.81 14.01 -12.83
N MET A 168 15.63 13.87 -11.79
CA MET A 168 15.57 12.72 -10.88
C MET A 168 14.31 12.75 -10.00
N ALA A 169 13.93 13.91 -9.47
CA ALA A 169 12.69 14.05 -8.71
C ALA A 169 11.46 13.68 -9.56
N THR A 170 11.49 14.05 -10.84
CA THR A 170 10.45 13.69 -11.83
C THR A 170 10.42 12.18 -12.09
N ALA A 171 11.57 11.53 -12.29
CA ALA A 171 11.64 10.08 -12.47
C ALA A 171 11.17 9.28 -11.23
N VAL A 172 11.48 9.78 -10.03
CA VAL A 172 10.97 9.20 -8.77
C VAL A 172 9.46 9.39 -8.65
N TYR A 173 8.94 10.57 -8.99
CA TYR A 173 7.50 10.83 -9.01
C TYR A 173 6.79 9.90 -10.00
N GLU A 174 7.34 9.69 -11.19
CA GLU A 174 6.82 8.74 -12.18
C GLU A 174 6.88 7.29 -11.69
N PHE A 175 7.93 6.87 -10.98
CA PHE A 175 7.97 5.53 -10.38
C PHE A 175 6.91 5.35 -9.29
N LEU A 176 6.69 6.36 -8.45
CA LEU A 176 5.77 6.30 -7.32
C LEU A 176 4.29 6.46 -7.71
N TYR A 177 4.02 7.16 -8.82
CA TYR A 177 2.68 7.60 -9.22
C TYR A 177 2.33 7.28 -10.68
N GLY A 178 3.28 6.90 -11.53
CA GLY A 178 3.11 6.61 -12.96
C GLY A 178 2.85 5.14 -13.30
N GLY A 179 2.86 4.24 -12.31
CA GLY A 179 2.37 2.88 -12.49
C GLY A 179 0.84 2.84 -12.55
N GLU A 180 0.27 2.73 -13.75
CA GLU A 180 -1.16 2.49 -13.96
C GLU A 180 -1.65 1.30 -13.12
N ASN A 181 -2.84 1.48 -12.53
CA ASN A 181 -3.64 0.54 -11.75
C ASN A 181 -3.90 -0.81 -12.44
N SER A 182 -2.89 -1.65 -12.66
CA SER A 182 -3.07 -2.96 -13.33
C SER A 182 -3.23 -4.13 -12.35
N ASP A 183 -2.97 -3.96 -11.06
CA ASP A 183 -3.14 -5.03 -10.06
C ASP A 183 -4.40 -4.88 -9.16
N LEU A 184 -5.17 -3.79 -9.30
CA LEU A 184 -6.33 -3.52 -8.44
C LEU A 184 -7.68 -3.98 -9.02
N GLU A 185 -7.73 -4.49 -10.25
CA GLU A 185 -8.95 -5.10 -10.81
C GLU A 185 -9.08 -6.60 -10.50
N ASN A 186 -8.03 -7.24 -9.96
CA ASN A 186 -8.08 -8.69 -9.63
C ASN A 186 -8.42 -8.99 -8.16
N ILE A 187 -8.73 -7.97 -7.35
CA ILE A 187 -9.08 -8.14 -5.91
C ILE A 187 -10.33 -7.31 -5.52
N MET A 188 -11.28 -7.13 -6.45
CA MET A 188 -12.64 -6.68 -6.13
C MET A 188 -13.68 -7.62 -6.72
#